data_AF-A0A930Q3K6-F1
#
_entry.id   AF-A0A930Q3K6-F1
#
_cell.length_a   1.000
_cell.length_b   1.000
_cell.length_c   1.000
_cell.angle_alpha   90.00
_cell.angle_beta   90.00
_cell.angle_gamma   90.00
#
_symmetry.space_group_name_H-M   'P 1'
#
loop_
_entity.id
_entity.type
_entity.pdbx_description
1 polymer ?
#
loop_
_entity_poly.entity_id
_entity_poly.type
_entity_poly.pdbx_seq_one_letter_code
_entity_poly.pdbx_strand_id
1 'polypeptide(L)'
;TVAEVTASPSAEASTTAASTIAASTPTPTVSLDPSPLAGTGGGPQQPSSVPTLNSITDEDRGRALETAKAIVTVYTSGKPYKEWSEELYPMIDPKLQNQYGPNSRIDIFKGTVTNAELVDDPTLKVPGGDNPYWLTVRVKVEGSISPAYYVRLHRTAERPDKWKASHILEPQGFNSFVKERLKEQNK
;
A
#
# COMPACT_ATOMS: atom_id res chain seq x y z
N THR A 1 -1.86 54.20 10.85
CA THR A 1 -3.08 54.15 10.01
C THR A 1 -2.84 53.05 8.97
N VAL A 2 -3.24 51.80 9.24
CA VAL A 2 -4.56 51.16 8.93
C VAL A 2 -4.79 51.10 7.41
N ALA A 3 -5.12 50.00 6.69
CA ALA A 3 -5.60 48.61 6.90
C ALA A 3 -5.16 47.77 5.66
N GLU A 4 -4.98 46.43 5.68
CA GLU A 4 -5.98 45.33 5.54
C GLU A 4 -6.98 45.56 4.37
N VAL A 5 -7.34 44.65 3.44
CA VAL A 5 -7.59 43.20 3.46
C VAL A 5 -7.69 42.68 1.99
N THR A 6 -7.80 41.34 1.83
CA THR A 6 -8.62 40.58 0.81
C THR A 6 -8.10 40.43 -0.62
N ALA A 7 -8.37 39.36 -1.39
CA ALA A 7 -8.91 38.00 -1.19
C ALA A 7 -8.76 37.19 -2.51
N SER A 8 -8.74 35.85 -2.37
CA SER A 8 -9.25 34.77 -3.25
C SER A 8 -8.91 34.66 -4.75
N PRO A 9 -8.52 33.46 -5.23
CA PRO A 9 -8.34 33.17 -6.65
C PRO A 9 -9.68 32.91 -7.37
N SER A 10 -9.72 33.37 -8.62
CA SER A 10 -10.84 33.39 -9.56
C SER A 10 -11.36 31.98 -9.91
N ALA A 11 -12.67 31.81 -9.79
CA ALA A 11 -13.46 30.79 -10.48
C ALA A 11 -14.39 31.52 -11.46
N GLU A 12 -14.17 31.33 -12.76
CA GLU A 12 -15.09 31.79 -13.80
C GLU A 12 -15.78 30.59 -14.45
N ALA A 13 -17.07 30.50 -14.18
CA ALA A 13 -18.05 29.78 -14.95
C ALA A 13 -18.78 30.77 -15.88
N SER A 14 -19.10 30.38 -17.12
CA SER A 14 -20.17 30.95 -17.95
C SER A 14 -20.39 30.07 -19.20
N THR A 15 -21.53 29.38 -19.34
CA THR A 15 -22.92 29.77 -19.71
C THR A 15 -23.10 29.89 -21.24
N THR A 16 -24.10 29.23 -21.86
CA THR A 16 -25.35 29.83 -22.43
C THR A 16 -25.71 29.02 -23.71
N ALA A 17 -26.93 28.69 -24.17
CA ALA A 17 -28.32 28.88 -23.76
C ALA A 17 -29.24 27.88 -24.49
N ALA A 18 -30.48 27.82 -24.01
CA ALA A 18 -31.64 27.04 -24.43
C ALA A 18 -32.35 27.53 -25.72
N SER A 19 -33.21 26.68 -26.29
CA SER A 19 -34.59 27.09 -26.66
C SER A 19 -35.54 25.91 -26.89
N THR A 20 -36.79 26.20 -26.53
CA THR A 20 -37.96 25.34 -26.30
C THR A 20 -39.02 25.57 -27.38
N ILE A 21 -39.75 24.52 -27.81
CA ILE A 21 -41.20 24.48 -28.17
C ILE A 21 -41.56 23.04 -28.61
N ALA A 22 -42.74 22.44 -28.42
CA ALA A 22 -43.83 22.50 -27.45
C ALA A 22 -44.74 21.27 -27.74
N ALA A 23 -45.43 20.78 -26.69
CA ALA A 23 -46.68 20.01 -26.69
C ALA A 23 -46.77 18.64 -27.41
N SER A 24 -46.89 17.56 -26.62
CA SER A 24 -48.14 16.75 -26.50
C SER A 24 -47.97 15.62 -25.49
N THR A 25 -48.86 15.59 -24.50
CA THR A 25 -49.05 14.54 -23.48
C THR A 25 -49.39 13.20 -24.16
N PRO A 26 -48.88 12.06 -23.67
CA PRO A 26 -49.71 11.28 -22.75
C PRO A 26 -48.94 10.71 -21.55
N THR A 27 -49.64 10.69 -20.41
CA THR A 27 -49.40 9.91 -19.18
C THR A 27 -48.55 8.64 -19.34
N PRO A 28 -47.44 8.48 -18.58
CA PRO A 28 -46.89 7.15 -18.34
C PRO A 28 -47.78 6.45 -17.31
N THR A 29 -48.64 5.54 -17.79
CA THR A 29 -49.30 4.54 -16.96
C THR A 29 -48.24 3.79 -16.15
N VAL A 30 -48.31 3.92 -14.83
CA VAL A 30 -47.63 3.05 -13.87
C VAL A 30 -48.28 1.68 -13.96
N SER A 31 -47.66 0.76 -14.70
CA SER A 31 -47.95 -0.67 -14.60
C SER A 31 -46.86 -1.32 -13.75
N LEU A 32 -47.16 -1.48 -12.46
CA LEU A 32 -46.52 -2.49 -11.62
C LEU A 32 -47.11 -3.85 -12.03
N ASP A 33 -46.42 -4.57 -12.90
CA ASP A 33 -46.69 -6.01 -13.11
C ASP A 33 -45.59 -6.82 -12.41
N PRO A 34 -45.93 -7.62 -11.39
CA PRO A 34 -45.00 -8.53 -10.74
C PRO A 34 -45.12 -9.91 -11.41
N SER A 35 -44.07 -10.32 -12.14
CA SER A 35 -43.88 -11.74 -12.47
C SER A 35 -42.41 -12.07 -12.69
N PRO A 36 -41.79 -12.75 -11.71
CA PRO A 36 -40.38 -13.13 -11.74
C PRO A 36 -40.17 -14.44 -12.52
N LEU A 37 -39.03 -14.54 -13.19
CA LEU A 37 -38.40 -15.80 -13.58
C LEU A 37 -38.97 -16.52 -14.83
N ALA A 38 -38.46 -16.18 -16.01
CA ALA A 38 -38.08 -17.15 -17.05
C ALA A 38 -37.39 -16.45 -18.23
N GLY A 39 -36.15 -16.82 -18.53
CA GLY A 39 -35.71 -16.81 -19.93
C GLY A 39 -34.60 -15.85 -20.39
N THR A 40 -33.86 -15.17 -19.51
CA THR A 40 -32.61 -14.54 -19.96
C THR A 40 -31.48 -15.53 -19.73
N GLY A 41 -31.08 -16.23 -20.81
CA GLY A 41 -29.90 -17.10 -20.81
C GLY A 41 -28.73 -16.34 -20.21
N GLY A 42 -28.25 -16.85 -19.07
CA GLY A 42 -26.98 -16.40 -18.49
C GLY A 42 -25.89 -16.75 -19.48
N GLY A 43 -25.47 -15.78 -20.28
CA GLY A 43 -24.18 -15.85 -20.96
C GLY A 43 -23.11 -16.16 -19.90
N PRO A 44 -22.03 -16.86 -20.26
CA PRO A 44 -20.98 -17.18 -19.30
C PRO A 44 -20.59 -15.87 -18.60
N GLN A 45 -20.84 -15.82 -17.29
CA GLN A 45 -20.37 -14.74 -16.47
C GLN A 45 -18.88 -14.69 -16.70
N GLN A 46 -18.42 -13.60 -17.35
CA GLN A 46 -17.01 -13.38 -17.59
C GLN A 46 -16.31 -13.63 -16.25
N PRO A 47 -15.36 -14.59 -16.16
CA PRO A 47 -14.65 -14.80 -14.92
C PRO A 47 -14.04 -13.44 -14.57
N SER A 48 -14.40 -12.88 -13.42
CA SER A 48 -13.77 -11.67 -12.92
C SER A 48 -12.28 -11.89 -13.04
N SER A 49 -11.63 -11.19 -13.98
CA SER A 49 -10.18 -11.30 -14.17
C SER A 49 -9.56 -10.74 -12.91
N VAL A 50 -9.29 -11.63 -11.96
CA VAL A 50 -8.55 -11.30 -10.75
C VAL A 50 -7.19 -10.83 -11.26
N PRO A 51 -6.77 -9.57 -10.99
CA PRO A 51 -5.49 -9.07 -11.43
C PRO A 51 -4.41 -9.97 -10.84
N THR A 52 -3.92 -10.93 -11.63
CA THR A 52 -2.93 -11.90 -11.18
C THR A 52 -1.58 -11.32 -11.54
N LEU A 53 -0.82 -10.97 -10.52
CA LEU A 53 0.52 -10.50 -10.69
C LEU A 53 1.40 -11.71 -10.97
N ASN A 54 2.07 -11.73 -12.12
CA ASN A 54 2.88 -12.88 -12.53
C ASN A 54 4.35 -12.70 -12.16
N SER A 55 4.83 -11.47 -11.96
CA SER A 55 6.24 -11.17 -11.65
C SER A 55 6.39 -9.80 -10.99
N ILE A 56 7.51 -9.58 -10.30
CA ILE A 56 7.90 -8.27 -9.79
C ILE A 56 8.73 -7.58 -10.87
N THR A 57 8.28 -6.42 -11.33
CA THR A 57 9.01 -5.60 -12.32
C THR A 57 10.12 -4.78 -11.65
N ASP A 58 11.07 -4.24 -12.43
CA ASP A 58 12.11 -3.35 -11.86
C ASP A 58 11.51 -2.09 -11.22
N GLU A 59 10.46 -1.54 -11.82
CA GLU A 59 9.68 -0.43 -11.25
C GLU A 59 9.08 -0.79 -9.89
N ASP A 60 8.56 -2.01 -9.74
CA ASP A 60 8.04 -2.49 -8.46
C ASP A 60 9.15 -2.62 -7.41
N ARG A 61 10.36 -3.07 -7.81
CA ARG A 61 11.53 -3.13 -6.92
C ARG A 61 11.94 -1.73 -6.49
N GLY A 62 11.98 -0.77 -7.40
CA GLY A 62 12.25 0.63 -7.10
C GLY A 62 11.24 1.21 -6.11
N ARG A 63 9.94 1.00 -6.35
CA ARG A 63 8.87 1.40 -5.43
C ARG A 63 9.00 0.74 -4.06
N ALA A 64 9.33 -0.55 -4.02
CA ALA A 64 9.54 -1.28 -2.78
C ALA A 64 10.76 -0.74 -2.01
N LEU A 65 11.87 -0.44 -2.69
CA LEU A 65 13.07 0.16 -2.09
C LEU A 65 12.76 1.52 -1.47
N GLU A 66 12.08 2.40 -2.21
CA GLU A 66 11.68 3.71 -1.71
C GLU A 66 10.70 3.59 -0.53
N THR A 67 9.75 2.65 -0.61
CA THR A 67 8.80 2.38 0.47
C THR A 67 9.52 1.88 1.72
N ALA A 68 10.45 0.91 1.58
CA ALA A 68 11.25 0.40 2.69
C ALA A 68 12.11 1.51 3.32
N LYS A 69 12.74 2.35 2.50
CA LYS A 69 13.52 3.50 2.95
C LYS A 69 12.65 4.46 3.76
N ALA A 70 11.47 4.80 3.27
CA ALA A 70 10.53 5.67 3.96
C ALA A 70 10.04 5.04 5.29
N ILE A 71 9.69 3.75 5.29
CA ILE A 71 9.30 3.00 6.49
C ILE A 71 10.41 3.06 7.54
N VAL A 72 11.65 2.76 7.15
CA VAL A 72 12.78 2.78 8.09
C VAL A 72 13.11 4.19 8.53
N THR A 73 12.96 5.20 7.66
CA THR A 73 13.15 6.60 8.02
C THR A 73 12.18 7.03 9.11
N VAL A 74 10.90 6.65 9.00
CA VAL A 74 9.90 6.88 10.05
C VAL A 74 10.22 6.04 11.28
N TYR A 75 10.56 4.76 11.09
CA TYR A 75 10.92 3.83 12.17
C TYR A 75 12.07 4.36 13.04
N THR A 76 13.10 4.92 12.40
CA THR A 76 14.31 5.46 13.03
C THR A 76 14.27 6.97 13.20
N SER A 77 13.10 7.61 13.07
CA SER A 77 12.96 9.06 13.17
C SER A 77 13.27 9.62 14.56
N GLY A 78 13.12 8.80 15.61
CA GLY A 78 13.22 9.25 17.00
C GLY A 78 12.07 10.15 17.45
N LYS A 79 10.96 10.18 16.69
CA LYS A 79 9.74 10.90 17.07
C LYS A 79 9.05 10.23 18.27
N PRO A 80 8.22 10.96 19.04
CA PRO A 80 7.41 10.36 20.09
C PRO A 80 6.38 9.37 19.51
N TYR A 81 5.97 8.38 20.31
CA TYR A 81 5.16 7.24 19.83
C TYR A 81 3.90 7.64 19.08
N LYS A 82 3.22 8.70 19.54
CA LYS A 82 2.00 9.20 18.91
C LYS A 82 2.25 9.57 17.44
N GLU A 83 3.16 10.52 17.19
CA GLU A 83 3.49 10.96 15.83
C GLU A 83 4.14 9.86 14.99
N TRP A 84 5.03 9.07 15.61
CA TRP A 84 5.69 7.94 14.98
C TRP A 84 4.69 6.89 14.49
N SER A 85 3.67 6.57 15.30
CA SER A 85 2.65 5.59 14.96
C SER A 85 1.74 6.11 13.84
N GLU A 86 1.37 7.39 13.87
CA GLU A 86 0.51 8.00 12.85
C GLU A 86 1.17 8.00 11.46
N GLU A 87 2.50 8.18 11.40
CA GLU A 87 3.24 8.07 10.15
C GLU A 87 3.56 6.63 9.75
N LEU A 88 3.91 5.76 10.70
CA LEU A 88 4.37 4.40 10.40
C LEU A 88 3.21 3.45 10.08
N TYR A 89 2.13 3.49 10.86
CA TYR A 89 1.01 2.56 10.76
C TYR A 89 0.37 2.46 9.36
N PRO A 90 0.16 3.56 8.60
CA PRO A 90 -0.36 3.43 7.24
C PRO A 90 0.59 2.64 6.30
N MET A 91 1.89 2.60 6.61
CA MET A 91 2.94 1.96 5.81
C MET A 91 3.25 0.52 6.25
N ILE A 92 2.75 0.09 7.41
CA ILE A 92 3.02 -1.24 7.97
C ILE A 92 1.72 -2.05 8.14
N ASP A 93 1.88 -3.36 8.25
CA ASP A 93 0.76 -4.27 8.40
C ASP A 93 0.17 -4.21 9.82
N PRO A 94 -1.16 -4.35 10.01
CA PRO A 94 -1.78 -4.32 11.34
C PRO A 94 -1.17 -5.34 12.31
N LYS A 95 -0.73 -6.50 11.81
CA LYS A 95 -0.06 -7.51 12.63
C LYS A 95 1.29 -7.01 13.17
N LEU A 96 2.00 -6.19 12.39
CA LEU A 96 3.23 -5.54 12.83
C LEU A 96 2.93 -4.37 13.77
N GLN A 97 1.87 -3.59 13.51
CA GLN A 97 1.44 -2.49 14.38
C GLN A 97 1.20 -2.97 15.83
N ASN A 98 0.57 -4.14 15.98
CA ASN A 98 0.29 -4.76 17.29
C ASN A 98 1.55 -5.12 18.11
N GLN A 99 2.74 -5.14 17.50
CA GLN A 99 3.99 -5.35 18.24
C GLN A 99 4.48 -4.08 18.93
N TYR A 100 3.95 -2.92 18.54
CA TYR A 100 4.37 -1.61 19.05
C TYR A 100 3.22 -0.96 19.81
N GLY A 101 3.45 -0.67 21.09
CA GLY A 101 2.50 0.02 21.96
C GLY A 101 3.06 1.33 22.48
N PRO A 102 2.26 2.12 23.22
CA PRO A 102 2.70 3.39 23.81
C PRO A 102 3.86 3.25 24.80
N ASN A 103 4.09 2.04 25.33
CA ASN A 103 5.21 1.72 26.21
C ASN A 103 6.46 1.23 25.44
N SER A 104 6.40 1.10 24.12
CA SER A 104 7.54 0.68 23.31
C SER A 104 8.59 1.78 23.29
N ARG A 105 9.84 1.41 23.58
CA ARG A 105 10.98 2.33 23.56
C ARG A 105 11.43 2.63 22.13
N ILE A 106 10.63 3.34 21.36
CA ILE A 106 10.94 3.66 19.96
C ILE A 106 12.09 4.68 19.80
N ASP A 107 12.38 5.46 20.84
CA ASP A 107 13.48 6.44 20.86
C ASP A 107 14.86 5.79 20.62
N ILE A 108 15.03 4.53 21.04
CA ILE A 108 16.29 3.79 20.86
C ILE A 108 16.59 3.46 19.40
N PHE A 109 15.58 3.49 18.53
CA PHE A 109 15.74 3.20 17.11
C PHE A 109 16.23 4.40 16.32
N LYS A 110 16.37 5.58 16.95
CA LYS A 110 16.79 6.81 16.30
C LYS A 110 18.07 6.61 15.47
N GLY A 111 18.02 6.99 14.20
CA GLY A 111 19.17 6.92 13.30
C GLY A 111 18.85 7.43 11.91
N THR A 112 19.89 7.59 11.10
CA THR A 112 19.79 8.17 9.76
C THR A 112 19.89 7.07 8.71
N VAL A 113 18.88 6.95 7.87
CA VAL A 113 18.89 6.02 6.74
C VAL A 113 19.91 6.48 5.71
N THR A 114 20.90 5.64 5.41
CA THR A 114 21.97 5.95 4.46
C THR A 114 21.74 5.32 3.09
N ASN A 115 21.29 4.06 3.06
CA ASN A 115 21.13 3.31 1.82
C ASN A 115 20.05 2.22 1.94
N ALA A 116 19.47 1.78 0.83
CA ALA A 116 18.57 0.64 0.74
C ALA A 116 19.01 -0.28 -0.39
N GLU A 117 19.06 -1.58 -0.12
CA GLU A 117 19.52 -2.63 -1.02
C GLU A 117 18.49 -3.76 -1.06
N LEU A 118 18.18 -4.26 -2.25
CA LEU A 118 17.34 -5.43 -2.42
C LEU A 118 18.10 -6.68 -1.92
N VAL A 119 17.51 -7.42 -0.98
CA VAL A 119 18.12 -8.63 -0.41
C VAL A 119 17.52 -9.89 -1.00
N ASP A 120 16.19 -9.95 -1.02
CA ASP A 120 15.47 -11.16 -1.38
C ASP A 120 14.30 -10.82 -2.30
N ASP A 121 14.38 -11.32 -3.52
CA ASP A 121 13.28 -11.31 -4.48
C ASP A 121 12.89 -12.77 -4.80
N PRO A 122 11.71 -13.25 -4.33
CA PRO A 122 11.25 -14.61 -4.62
C PRO A 122 11.04 -14.88 -6.09
N THR A 123 10.73 -13.86 -6.88
CA THR A 123 10.46 -14.03 -8.31
C THR A 123 11.73 -14.32 -9.11
N LEU A 124 12.90 -14.00 -8.56
CA LEU A 124 14.20 -14.31 -9.16
C LEU A 124 14.71 -15.71 -8.81
N LYS A 125 14.19 -16.34 -7.75
CA LYS A 125 14.69 -17.63 -7.25
C LYS A 125 14.10 -18.84 -7.95
N VAL A 126 12.87 -18.73 -8.44
CA VAL A 126 12.16 -19.83 -9.10
C VAL A 126 11.70 -19.39 -10.48
N PRO A 127 12.11 -20.09 -11.57
CA PRO A 127 11.57 -19.82 -12.89
C PRO A 127 10.06 -20.10 -12.89
N GLY A 128 9.25 -19.05 -13.00
CA GLY A 128 7.78 -19.12 -12.86
C GLY A 128 7.20 -18.32 -11.70
N GLY A 129 8.03 -17.70 -10.85
CA GLY A 129 7.61 -16.71 -9.87
C GLY A 129 6.85 -17.31 -8.69
N ASP A 130 7.57 -17.82 -7.70
CA ASP A 130 6.98 -18.51 -6.54
C ASP A 130 5.99 -17.62 -5.77
N ASN A 131 6.28 -16.30 -5.69
CA ASN A 131 5.38 -15.34 -5.02
C ASN A 131 5.70 -13.86 -5.30
N PRO A 132 5.04 -13.20 -6.27
CA PRO A 132 5.28 -11.79 -6.60
C PRO A 132 4.71 -10.79 -5.58
N TYR A 133 4.18 -11.28 -4.46
CA TYR A 133 3.49 -10.49 -3.44
C TYR A 133 4.36 -10.12 -2.24
N TRP A 134 5.60 -10.60 -2.14
CA TRP A 134 6.53 -10.19 -1.09
C TRP A 134 7.94 -9.96 -1.62
N LEU A 135 8.67 -9.09 -0.93
CA LEU A 135 10.04 -8.72 -1.26
C LEU A 135 10.76 -8.28 0.02
N THR A 136 12.05 -8.59 0.13
CA THR A 136 12.85 -8.19 1.29
C THR A 136 13.91 -7.17 0.91
N VAL A 137 13.87 -6.02 1.57
CA VAL A 137 14.83 -4.93 1.41
C VAL A 137 15.66 -4.79 2.67
N ARG A 138 16.97 -4.62 2.53
CA ARG A 138 17.86 -4.18 3.61
C ARG A 138 18.04 -2.68 3.52
N VAL A 139 17.74 -1.98 4.60
CA VAL A 139 18.00 -0.56 4.73
C VAL A 139 19.15 -0.38 5.72
N LYS A 140 20.24 0.24 5.30
CA LYS A 140 21.38 0.62 6.14
C LYS A 140 21.04 1.89 6.90
N VAL A 141 21.34 1.88 8.20
CA VAL A 141 21.07 3.01 9.10
C VAL A 141 22.32 3.30 9.90
N GLU A 142 22.68 4.57 9.98
CA GLU A 142 23.81 5.05 10.75
C GLU A 142 23.32 5.72 12.05
N GLY A 143 24.01 5.46 13.16
CA GLY A 143 23.68 6.04 14.47
C GLY A 143 22.50 5.39 15.20
N SER A 144 21.88 4.36 14.63
CA SER A 144 20.83 3.55 15.29
C SER A 144 21.41 2.37 16.08
N ILE A 145 20.59 1.74 16.92
CA ILE A 145 20.93 0.52 17.66
C ILE A 145 21.34 -0.64 16.73
N SER A 146 20.74 -0.69 15.54
CA SER A 146 21.05 -1.69 14.53
C SER A 146 21.69 -1.02 13.31
N PRO A 147 22.79 -1.56 12.76
CA PRO A 147 23.47 -0.97 11.60
C PRO A 147 22.67 -1.11 10.29
N ALA A 148 21.67 -1.99 10.28
CA ALA A 148 20.74 -2.16 9.17
C ALA A 148 19.45 -2.84 9.65
N TYR A 149 18.35 -2.56 8.96
CA TYR A 149 17.05 -3.21 9.14
C TYR A 149 16.63 -3.93 7.86
N TYR A 150 16.11 -5.14 8.02
CA TYR A 150 15.56 -5.95 6.94
C TYR A 150 14.04 -5.80 6.96
N VAL A 151 13.51 -5.04 6.01
CA VAL A 151 12.08 -4.81 5.85
C VAL A 151 11.53 -5.81 4.86
N ARG A 152 10.63 -6.67 5.34
CA ARG A 152 9.87 -7.58 4.49
C ARG A 152 8.58 -6.90 4.07
N LEU A 153 8.55 -6.45 2.83
CA LEU A 153 7.39 -5.83 2.23
C LEU A 153 6.46 -6.88 1.64
N HIS A 154 5.18 -6.57 1.66
CA HIS A 154 4.16 -7.33 0.96
C HIS A 154 3.18 -6.40 0.24
N ARG A 155 2.55 -6.92 -0.81
CA ARG A 155 1.51 -6.26 -1.60
C ARG A 155 0.37 -7.23 -1.88
N THR A 156 -0.77 -6.72 -2.32
CA THR A 156 -1.91 -7.56 -2.72
C THR A 156 -2.19 -7.44 -4.21
N ALA A 157 -2.84 -8.44 -4.79
CA ALA A 157 -3.31 -8.43 -6.18
C ALA A 157 -4.19 -7.21 -6.49
N GLU A 158 -5.02 -6.79 -5.53
CA GLU A 158 -5.90 -5.62 -5.67
C GLU A 158 -5.15 -4.28 -5.61
N ARG A 159 -3.97 -4.24 -4.99
CA ARG A 159 -3.15 -3.03 -4.83
C ARG A 159 -1.67 -3.36 -5.09
N PRO A 160 -1.30 -3.67 -6.33
CA PRO A 160 0.04 -4.13 -6.66
C PRO A 160 1.11 -3.04 -6.45
N ASP A 161 0.71 -1.77 -6.45
CA ASP A 161 1.59 -0.62 -6.23
C ASP A 161 1.76 -0.25 -4.75
N LYS A 162 0.95 -0.83 -3.85
CA LYS A 162 0.98 -0.51 -2.42
C LYS A 162 1.75 -1.57 -1.64
N TRP A 163 3.00 -1.26 -1.35
CA TRP A 163 3.83 -2.06 -0.47
C TRP A 163 3.60 -1.68 1.00
N LYS A 164 3.51 -2.69 1.85
CA LYS A 164 3.44 -2.53 3.31
C LYS A 164 4.46 -3.41 4.00
N ALA A 165 5.10 -2.94 5.07
CA ALA A 165 5.97 -3.81 5.86
C ALA A 165 5.16 -4.82 6.66
N SER A 166 5.42 -6.09 6.41
CA SER A 166 4.96 -7.18 7.25
C SER A 166 5.88 -7.40 8.45
N HIS A 167 7.19 -7.21 8.27
CA HIS A 167 8.20 -7.37 9.31
C HIS A 167 9.32 -6.34 9.13
N ILE A 168 9.82 -5.82 10.24
CA ILE A 168 11.05 -5.04 10.33
C ILE A 168 11.98 -5.85 11.23
N LEU A 169 13.00 -6.46 10.66
CA LEU A 169 13.88 -7.39 11.34
C LEU A 169 15.28 -6.80 11.46
N GLU A 170 15.90 -6.98 12.62
CA GLU A 170 17.34 -6.75 12.76
C GLU A 170 18.14 -7.84 12.02
N PRO A 171 19.44 -7.64 11.76
CA PRO A 171 20.25 -8.62 11.04
C PRO A 171 20.27 -10.00 11.69
N GLN A 172 20.18 -10.05 13.03
CA GLN A 172 20.08 -11.28 13.80
C GLN A 172 18.71 -11.95 13.60
N GLY A 173 17.62 -11.18 13.70
CA GLY A 173 16.25 -11.67 13.48
C GLY A 173 16.03 -12.17 12.05
N PHE A 174 16.58 -11.47 11.05
CA PHE A 174 16.52 -11.89 9.65
C PHE A 174 17.26 -13.21 9.41
N ASN A 175 18.46 -13.38 9.96
CA ASN A 175 19.19 -14.64 9.85
C ASN A 175 18.40 -15.83 10.44
N SER A 176 17.76 -15.63 11.59
CA SER A 176 16.90 -16.64 12.21
C SER A 176 15.67 -16.95 11.34
N PHE A 177 15.01 -15.91 10.81
CA PHE A 177 13.86 -16.05 9.91
C PHE A 177 14.21 -16.85 8.64
N VAL A 178 15.36 -16.54 8.00
CA VAL A 178 15.82 -17.28 6.82
C VAL A 178 16.14 -18.73 7.14
N LYS A 179 16.81 -18.99 8.28
CA LYS A 179 17.11 -20.37 8.72
C LYS A 179 15.86 -21.19 9.01
N GLU A 180 14.84 -20.59 9.62
CA GLU A 180 13.55 -21.25 9.88
C GLU A 180 12.86 -21.61 8.56
N ARG A 181 12.80 -20.68 7.61
CA ARG A 181 12.22 -20.90 6.28
C ARG A 181 12.98 -21.94 5.44
N LEU A 182 14.29 -22.05 5.62
CA LEU A 182 15.10 -23.09 4.97
C LEU A 182 14.80 -24.47 5.56
N LYS A 183 14.58 -24.55 6.89
CA LYS A 183 14.17 -25.80 7.54
C LYS A 183 12.78 -26.25 7.10
N GLU A 184 11.83 -25.32 6.95
CA GLU A 184 10.48 -25.63 6.46
C GLU A 184 10.48 -26.15 5.01
N GLN A 185 11.36 -25.64 4.15
CA GLN A 185 11.47 -26.10 2.76
C GLN A 185 12.17 -27.47 2.62
N ASN A 186 12.98 -27.85 3.59
CA ASN A 186 13.67 -29.14 3.62
C ASN A 186 12.86 -30.25 4.32
N LYS A 187 11.58 -30.01 4.64
CA LYS A 187 10.70 -30.96 5.33
C LYS A 187 9.59 -31.43 4.39
#